data_AF-E8TG12-F1
#
_entry.id   AF-E8TG12-F1
#
_cell.length_a   1.000
_cell.length_b   1.000
_cell.length_c   1.000
_cell.angle_alpha   90.00
_cell.angle_beta   90.00
_cell.angle_gamma   90.00
#
_symmetry.space_group_name_H-M   'P 1'
#
loop_
_entity.id
_entity.type
_entity.pdbx_description
1 polymer ?
#
loop_
_entity_poly.entity_id
_entity_poly.type
_entity_poly.pdbx_seq_one_letter_code
_entity_poly.pdbx_strand_id
1 'polypeptide(L)'
;MRLQALAVLGLTLLWSGQVVSADLVAPSEPQQEEKGIWAAIAYSQADSKYGFFWGADKRQEAKDIAQKYCENAGGKACNVVTVFRNHRHWNDDDETGFPYKHCGALAVADKVENRFTPWGVNSAETRREAEDLALQACEATGEKCKIREWVCT
;
A
#
# COMPACT_ATOMS: atom_id res chain seq x y z
N MET A 1 -84.28 30.06 -10.73
CA MET A 1 -84.18 29.22 -11.95
C MET A 1 -82.89 28.42 -11.88
N ARG A 2 -82.95 27.19 -12.36
CA ARG A 2 -81.96 26.12 -12.28
C ARG A 2 -80.69 26.38 -13.12
N LEU A 3 -79.68 25.54 -12.86
CA LEU A 3 -78.64 25.03 -13.77
C LEU A 3 -77.44 25.99 -13.99
N GLN A 4 -76.16 25.62 -13.92
CA GLN A 4 -75.49 24.33 -14.09
C GLN A 4 -74.20 24.24 -13.26
N ALA A 5 -73.89 23.01 -12.81
CA ALA A 5 -72.58 22.59 -12.37
C ALA A 5 -71.60 22.50 -13.55
N LEU A 6 -70.33 22.83 -13.32
CA LEU A 6 -69.19 22.27 -14.06
C LEU A 6 -68.03 22.10 -13.08
N ALA A 7 -67.84 20.85 -12.67
CA ALA A 7 -66.68 20.37 -11.94
C ALA A 7 -65.50 20.29 -12.92
N VAL A 8 -64.35 20.85 -12.54
CA VAL A 8 -63.07 20.61 -13.22
C VAL A 8 -62.11 20.02 -12.20
N LEU A 9 -62.04 18.68 -12.20
CA LEU A 9 -61.00 17.92 -11.52
C LEU A 9 -59.69 18.09 -12.29
N GLY A 10 -58.82 18.97 -11.81
CA GLY A 10 -57.44 19.06 -12.26
C GLY A 10 -56.63 17.94 -11.61
N LEU A 11 -56.39 16.84 -12.35
CA LEU A 11 -55.46 15.79 -11.95
C LEU A 11 -54.03 16.26 -12.27
N THR A 12 -53.30 16.76 -11.28
CA THR A 12 -51.87 17.06 -11.42
C THR A 12 -51.08 15.75 -11.39
N LEU A 13 -50.68 15.26 -12.57
CA LEU A 13 -49.67 14.21 -12.70
C LEU A 13 -48.30 14.77 -12.30
N LEU A 14 -47.89 14.50 -11.06
CA LEU A 14 -46.50 14.63 -10.64
C LEU A 14 -45.72 13.45 -11.23
N TRP A 15 -45.14 13.65 -12.41
CA TRP A 15 -44.07 12.79 -12.92
C TRP A 15 -42.78 13.09 -12.14
N SER A 16 -42.64 12.46 -10.97
CA SER A 16 -41.32 12.26 -10.35
C SER A 16 -40.62 11.12 -11.09
N GLY A 17 -40.13 11.40 -12.29
CA GLY A 17 -39.21 10.51 -12.99
C GLY A 17 -37.88 10.49 -12.24
N GLN A 18 -37.73 9.58 -11.29
CA GLN A 18 -36.41 9.23 -10.78
C GLN A 18 -35.69 8.44 -11.86
N VAL A 19 -34.90 9.14 -12.68
CA VAL A 19 -33.88 8.52 -13.50
C VAL A 19 -32.79 8.00 -12.57
N VAL A 20 -32.86 6.71 -12.23
CA VAL A 20 -31.73 6.00 -11.64
C VAL A 20 -30.79 5.67 -12.80
N SER A 21 -29.77 6.50 -13.00
CA SER A 21 -28.59 6.05 -13.75
C SER A 21 -27.93 4.97 -12.92
N ALA A 22 -28.05 3.71 -13.36
CA ALA A 22 -27.12 2.69 -12.93
C ALA A 22 -25.78 3.03 -13.58
N ASP A 23 -24.86 3.67 -12.84
CA ASP A 23 -23.47 3.73 -13.25
C ASP A 23 -22.98 2.29 -13.41
N LEU A 24 -22.85 1.86 -14.66
CA LEU A 24 -22.16 0.63 -15.00
C LEU A 24 -20.74 0.80 -14.48
N VAL A 25 -20.41 0.06 -13.42
CA VAL A 25 -19.03 -0.05 -12.93
C VAL A 25 -18.22 -0.56 -14.11
N ALA A 26 -17.47 0.35 -14.75
CA ALA A 26 -16.55 -0.02 -15.80
C ALA A 26 -15.59 -1.07 -15.22
N PRO A 27 -15.32 -2.17 -15.95
CA PRO A 27 -14.26 -3.08 -15.56
C PRO A 27 -13.00 -2.26 -15.32
N SER A 28 -12.35 -2.43 -14.16
CA SER A 28 -11.06 -1.78 -13.91
C SER A 28 -10.14 -2.11 -15.08
N GLU A 29 -9.65 -1.09 -15.79
CA GLU A 29 -8.65 -1.30 -16.84
C GLU A 29 -7.53 -2.18 -16.27
N PRO A 30 -7.02 -3.17 -17.03
CA PRO A 30 -5.90 -3.97 -16.57
C PRO A 30 -4.79 -3.01 -16.17
N GLN A 31 -4.42 -2.99 -14.88
CA GLN A 31 -3.31 -2.18 -14.41
C GLN A 31 -2.09 -2.57 -15.24
N GLN A 32 -1.66 -1.66 -16.11
CA GLN A 32 -0.57 -1.93 -17.03
C GLN A 32 0.66 -2.27 -16.20
N GLU A 33 1.20 -3.47 -16.40
CA GLU A 33 2.24 -4.01 -15.53
C GLU A 33 3.49 -3.13 -15.63
N GLU A 34 3.83 -2.51 -14.51
CA GLU A 34 4.90 -1.53 -14.43
C GLU A 34 6.28 -2.21 -14.46
N LYS A 35 7.01 -2.02 -15.57
CA LYS A 35 8.37 -2.56 -15.76
C LYS A 35 9.33 -2.07 -14.68
N GLY A 36 10.02 -2.99 -14.01
CA GLY A 36 11.10 -2.68 -13.09
C GLY A 36 11.37 -3.84 -12.14
N ILE A 37 12.30 -3.62 -11.22
CA ILE A 37 12.62 -4.59 -10.17
C ILE A 37 11.91 -4.14 -8.90
N TRP A 38 11.05 -5.01 -8.40
CA TRP A 38 10.17 -4.75 -7.27
C TRP A 38 10.72 -5.35 -5.99
N ALA A 39 10.54 -4.60 -4.90
CA ALA A 39 10.75 -5.06 -3.55
C ALA A 39 9.58 -4.64 -2.65
N ALA A 40 9.41 -5.39 -1.55
CA ALA A 40 8.42 -5.11 -0.54
C ALA A 40 8.91 -5.53 0.84
N ILE A 41 8.38 -4.86 1.87
CA ILE A 41 8.56 -5.24 3.27
C ILE A 41 7.17 -5.46 3.86
N ALA A 42 7.01 -6.56 4.58
CA ALA A 42 5.84 -6.88 5.39
C ALA A 42 6.19 -6.92 6.87
N TYR A 43 5.26 -6.50 7.72
CA TYR A 43 5.44 -6.43 9.16
C TYR A 43 4.16 -6.87 9.89
N SER A 44 4.33 -7.72 10.91
CA SER A 44 3.33 -7.99 11.94
C SER A 44 3.74 -7.23 13.20
N GLN A 45 3.00 -6.16 13.47
CA GLN A 45 3.23 -5.31 14.64
C GLN A 45 3.02 -6.06 15.96
N ALA A 46 1.93 -6.83 16.08
CA ALA A 46 1.59 -7.54 17.32
C ALA A 46 2.65 -8.59 17.69
N ASP A 47 3.18 -9.30 16.69
CA ASP A 47 4.18 -10.36 16.90
C ASP A 47 5.62 -9.86 16.78
N SER A 48 5.80 -8.62 16.31
CA SER A 48 7.10 -8.03 15.98
C SER A 48 7.89 -8.89 14.99
N LYS A 49 7.19 -9.49 14.02
CA LYS A 49 7.74 -10.32 12.95
C LYS A 49 7.70 -9.57 11.63
N TYR A 50 8.63 -9.87 10.73
CA TYR A 50 8.76 -9.17 9.47
C TYR A 50 9.20 -10.14 8.38
N GLY A 51 8.97 -9.73 7.14
CA GLY A 51 9.47 -10.38 5.94
C GLY A 51 9.78 -9.32 4.90
N PHE A 52 10.73 -9.60 4.02
CA PHE A 52 11.03 -8.73 2.90
C PHE A 52 11.34 -9.56 1.67
N PHE A 53 11.08 -9.00 0.51
CA PHE A 53 11.51 -9.58 -0.75
C PHE A 53 12.03 -8.48 -1.67
N TRP A 54 12.98 -8.83 -2.51
CA TRP A 54 13.48 -7.98 -3.57
C TRP A 54 13.76 -8.83 -4.79
N GLY A 55 13.66 -8.21 -5.96
CA GLY A 55 14.04 -8.85 -7.21
C GLY A 55 12.88 -9.40 -8.03
N ALA A 56 11.62 -9.07 -7.69
CA ALA A 56 10.48 -9.52 -8.50
C ALA A 56 10.35 -8.66 -9.75
N ASP A 57 9.94 -9.27 -10.87
CA ASP A 57 9.56 -8.54 -12.08
C ASP A 57 8.18 -7.87 -11.92
N LYS A 58 7.41 -8.29 -10.91
CA LYS A 58 6.03 -7.87 -10.68
C LYS A 58 5.82 -7.30 -9.29
N ARG A 59 5.08 -6.19 -9.20
CA ARG A 59 4.72 -5.55 -7.93
C ARG A 59 4.02 -6.51 -6.97
N GLN A 60 3.06 -7.28 -7.48
CA GLN A 60 2.26 -8.18 -6.65
C GLN A 60 3.07 -9.38 -6.15
N GLU A 61 3.98 -9.92 -6.97
CA GLU A 61 4.89 -10.98 -6.55
C GLU A 61 5.78 -10.55 -5.39
N ALA A 62 6.37 -9.35 -5.44
CA ALA A 62 7.16 -8.82 -4.32
C ALA A 62 6.33 -8.75 -3.03
N LYS A 63 5.09 -8.25 -3.12
CA LYS A 63 4.15 -8.16 -1.98
C LYS A 63 3.85 -9.53 -1.40
N ASP A 64 3.46 -10.49 -2.23
CA ASP A 64 3.03 -11.82 -1.81
C ASP A 64 4.17 -12.58 -1.13
N ILE A 65 5.38 -12.50 -1.69
CA ILE A 65 6.55 -13.17 -1.11
C ILE A 65 6.97 -12.50 0.21
N ALA A 66 7.03 -11.17 0.27
CA ALA A 66 7.36 -10.45 1.51
C ALA A 66 6.36 -10.78 2.63
N GLN A 67 5.06 -10.82 2.31
CA GLN A 67 4.02 -11.22 3.25
C GLN A 67 4.22 -12.68 3.71
N LYS A 68 4.42 -13.61 2.79
CA LYS A 68 4.67 -15.01 3.11
C LYS A 68 5.90 -15.19 4.01
N TYR A 69 6.95 -14.41 3.80
CA TYR A 69 8.14 -14.46 4.66
C TYR A 69 7.86 -13.94 6.08
N CYS A 70 7.02 -12.91 6.22
CA CYS A 70 6.56 -12.44 7.52
C CYS A 70 5.75 -13.52 8.26
N GLU A 71 4.85 -14.19 7.56
CA GLU A 71 4.01 -15.27 8.10
C GLU A 71 4.88 -16.46 8.54
N ASN A 72 5.85 -16.86 7.70
CA ASN A 72 6.81 -17.92 8.00
C ASN A 72 7.72 -17.58 9.21
N ALA A 73 7.99 -16.30 9.45
CA ALA A 73 8.71 -15.84 10.64
C ALA A 73 7.86 -15.91 11.93
N GLY A 74 6.59 -16.35 11.82
CA GLY A 74 5.63 -16.50 12.91
C GLY A 74 4.72 -15.30 13.12
N GLY A 75 4.64 -14.38 12.14
CA GLY A 75 3.71 -13.25 12.21
C GLY A 75 2.28 -13.69 11.90
N LYS A 76 1.33 -13.31 12.75
CA LYS A 76 -0.09 -13.65 12.63
C LYS A 76 -0.93 -12.54 11.99
N ALA A 77 -0.42 -11.30 12.01
CA ALA A 77 -1.07 -10.12 11.46
C ALA A 77 -0.13 -9.38 10.48
N CYS A 78 0.47 -10.13 9.55
CA CYS A 78 1.40 -9.59 8.57
C CYS A 78 0.68 -8.72 7.54
N ASN A 79 1.17 -7.48 7.39
CA ASN A 79 0.71 -6.56 6.34
C ASN A 79 1.92 -6.11 5.52
N VAL A 80 1.75 -5.93 4.22
CA VAL A 80 2.78 -5.25 3.41
C VAL A 80 2.76 -3.76 3.75
N VAL A 81 3.88 -3.27 4.29
CA VAL A 81 3.99 -1.91 4.85
C VAL A 81 4.79 -0.96 3.96
N THR A 82 5.61 -1.48 3.04
CA THR A 82 6.17 -0.68 1.94
C THR A 82 6.39 -1.53 0.70
N VAL A 83 6.28 -0.89 -0.47
CA VAL A 83 6.56 -1.48 -1.78
C VAL A 83 7.26 -0.40 -2.61
N PHE A 84 8.41 -0.73 -3.18
CA PHE A 84 9.23 0.20 -3.94
C PHE A 84 9.84 -0.50 -5.15
N ARG A 85 10.32 0.30 -6.10
CA ARG A 85 10.74 -0.17 -7.42
C ARG A 85 11.98 0.57 -7.89
N ASN A 86 12.92 -0.20 -8.43
CA ASN A 86 13.89 0.30 -9.40
C ASN A 86 13.25 0.28 -10.79
N HIS A 87 13.29 1.41 -11.50
CA HIS A 87 12.70 1.49 -12.84
C HIS A 87 13.50 0.69 -13.88
N ARG A 88 14.76 0.36 -13.58
CA ARG A 88 15.55 -0.57 -14.38
C ARG A 88 15.06 -1.99 -14.20
N HIS A 89 15.22 -2.78 -15.26
CA HIS A 89 14.97 -4.22 -15.29
C HIS A 89 16.30 -4.97 -15.47
N TRP A 90 16.33 -6.26 -15.14
CA TRP A 90 17.52 -7.12 -15.20
C TRP A 90 18.28 -7.14 -16.54
N ASN A 91 17.57 -6.83 -17.64
CA ASN A 91 18.09 -6.89 -19.00
C ASN A 91 18.43 -5.49 -19.56
N ASP A 92 18.31 -4.45 -18.75
CA ASP A 92 18.70 -3.10 -19.13
C ASP A 92 20.22 -2.97 -18.94
N ASP A 93 20.99 -3.40 -19.94
CA ASP A 93 22.44 -3.21 -19.98
C ASP A 93 22.74 -1.84 -20.60
N ASP A 94 23.06 -0.88 -19.74
CA ASP A 94 23.54 0.44 -20.16
C ASP A 94 25.00 0.69 -19.75
N GLU A 95 25.78 -0.39 -19.60
CA GLU A 95 27.21 -0.37 -19.30
C GLU A 95 27.60 0.32 -17.98
N THR A 96 26.62 0.78 -17.18
CA THR A 96 26.87 1.42 -15.88
C THR A 96 27.02 0.43 -14.72
N GLY A 97 26.90 -0.87 -14.99
CA GLY A 97 26.75 -1.92 -13.97
C GLY A 97 25.36 -1.89 -13.34
N PHE A 98 25.13 -2.74 -12.33
CA PHE A 98 23.89 -2.76 -11.56
C PHE A 98 24.04 -1.90 -10.29
N PRO A 99 23.74 -0.59 -10.30
CA PRO A 99 23.58 0.11 -9.05
C PRO A 99 22.24 -0.29 -8.46
N TYR A 100 22.27 -0.88 -7.26
CA TYR A 100 21.09 -0.95 -6.41
C TYR A 100 20.54 0.49 -6.27
N LYS A 101 19.35 0.73 -6.81
CA LYS A 101 18.69 2.03 -6.80
C LYS A 101 17.30 1.84 -6.20
N HIS A 102 16.97 2.70 -5.25
CA HIS A 102 15.84 2.56 -4.33
C HIS A 102 16.02 1.46 -3.30
N CYS A 103 15.92 1.87 -2.04
CA CYS A 103 16.00 1.01 -0.88
C CYS A 103 14.80 1.27 0.01
N GLY A 104 14.38 0.24 0.75
CA GLY A 104 13.41 0.34 1.83
C GLY A 104 14.05 -0.10 3.14
N ALA A 105 13.63 0.51 4.24
CA ALA A 105 14.11 0.17 5.57
C ALA A 105 12.96 0.10 6.57
N LEU A 106 13.08 -0.82 7.52
CA LEU A 106 12.20 -1.01 8.67
C LEU A 106 12.98 -0.68 9.95
N ALA A 107 12.49 0.27 10.73
CA ALA A 107 12.98 0.59 12.06
C ALA A 107 11.97 0.14 13.11
N VAL A 108 12.46 -0.39 14.23
CA VAL A 108 11.62 -0.87 15.35
C VAL A 108 12.30 -0.49 16.66
N ALA A 109 11.52 -0.07 17.66
CA ALA A 109 11.98 0.07 19.04
C ALA A 109 12.18 -1.30 19.70
N ASP A 110 12.79 -1.32 20.89
CA ASP A 110 12.86 -2.55 21.67
C ASP A 110 11.47 -2.96 22.17
N LYS A 111 11.14 -4.24 22.04
CA LYS A 111 9.84 -4.76 22.47
C LYS A 111 9.74 -4.72 24.00
N VAL A 112 8.71 -4.05 24.50
CA VAL A 112 8.32 -4.05 25.91
C VAL A 112 7.02 -4.83 26.07
N GLU A 113 6.97 -5.74 27.03
CA GLU A 113 5.75 -6.53 27.29
C GLU A 113 4.55 -5.63 27.62
N ASN A 114 3.38 -6.02 27.15
CA ASN A 114 2.10 -5.31 27.34
C ASN A 114 2.10 -3.86 26.83
N ARG A 115 3.00 -3.51 25.91
CA ARG A 115 2.99 -2.22 25.22
C ARG A 115 3.07 -2.41 23.72
N PHE A 116 2.49 -1.44 23.03
CA PHE A 116 2.73 -1.26 21.61
C PHE A 116 4.22 -0.97 21.39
N THR A 117 4.84 -1.64 20.41
CA THR A 117 6.23 -1.36 20.03
C THR A 117 6.24 -0.36 18.88
N PRO A 118 6.79 0.86 19.07
CA PRO A 118 6.97 1.80 17.97
C PRO A 118 7.80 1.20 16.84
N TRP A 119 7.43 1.56 15.63
CA TRP A 119 8.07 1.11 14.40
C TRP A 119 7.86 2.16 13.33
N GLY A 120 8.70 2.14 12.31
CA GLY A 120 8.62 3.01 11.15
C GLY A 120 9.18 2.31 9.93
N VAL A 121 8.63 2.63 8.75
CA VAL A 121 9.11 2.09 7.48
C VAL A 121 9.13 3.21 6.46
N ASN A 122 10.12 3.23 5.60
CA ASN A 122 10.14 4.12 4.44
C ASN A 122 11.00 3.55 3.32
N SER A 123 10.93 4.18 2.14
CA SER A 123 11.80 3.89 1.02
C SER A 123 12.30 5.17 0.37
N ALA A 124 13.55 5.16 -0.10
CA ALA A 124 14.20 6.30 -0.73
C ALA A 124 15.20 5.84 -1.78
N GLU A 125 15.79 6.75 -2.55
CA GLU A 125 16.75 6.37 -3.61
C GLU A 125 17.99 5.67 -3.04
N THR A 126 18.44 6.07 -1.85
CA THR A 126 19.62 5.50 -1.19
C THR A 126 19.24 4.75 0.09
N ARG A 127 20.07 3.77 0.47
CA ARG A 127 19.92 3.06 1.74
C ARG A 127 19.92 4.01 2.93
N ARG A 128 20.86 4.95 2.97
CA ARG A 128 21.01 5.90 4.08
C ARG A 128 19.73 6.70 4.29
N GLU A 129 19.19 7.26 3.22
CA GLU A 129 17.97 8.07 3.29
C GLU A 129 16.76 7.22 3.70
N ALA A 130 16.65 5.97 3.21
CA ALA A 130 15.59 5.06 3.61
C ALA A 130 15.66 4.72 5.11
N GLU A 131 16.87 4.45 5.62
CA GLU A 131 17.13 4.21 7.05
C GLU A 131 16.80 5.44 7.90
N ASP A 132 17.28 6.63 7.50
CA ASP A 132 17.04 7.89 8.22
C ASP A 132 15.53 8.20 8.30
N LEU A 133 14.78 8.03 7.20
CA LEU A 133 13.34 8.23 7.17
C LEU A 133 12.57 7.18 7.99
N ALA A 134 13.01 5.92 7.97
CA ALA A 134 12.39 4.87 8.77
C ALA A 134 12.59 5.12 10.27
N LEU A 135 13.79 5.55 10.68
CA LEU A 135 14.08 5.96 12.06
C LEU A 135 13.22 7.17 12.45
N GLN A 136 13.18 8.22 11.63
CA GLN A 136 12.36 9.40 11.90
C GLN A 136 10.87 9.03 12.11
N ALA A 137 10.33 8.13 11.27
CA ALA A 137 8.95 7.67 11.41
C ALA A 137 8.73 6.87 12.70
N CYS A 138 9.70 6.03 13.08
CA CYS A 138 9.63 5.21 14.29
C CYS A 138 9.73 6.03 15.58
N GLU A 139 10.66 6.99 15.61
CA GLU A 139 10.98 7.79 16.79
C GLU A 139 10.04 8.99 16.96
N ALA A 140 9.03 9.15 16.10
CA ALA A 140 8.04 10.22 16.18
C ALA A 140 7.27 10.23 17.52
N THR A 141 7.23 9.09 18.23
CA THR A 141 6.63 8.96 19.56
C THR A 141 7.61 9.18 20.72
N GLY A 142 8.87 9.54 20.44
CA GLY A 142 9.91 9.83 21.43
C GLY A 142 10.66 8.60 21.98
N GLU A 143 10.38 7.40 21.46
CA GLU A 143 11.16 6.20 21.78
C GLU A 143 12.35 6.05 20.83
N LYS A 144 13.46 5.47 21.32
CA LYS A 144 14.64 5.21 20.49
C LYS A 144 14.41 3.95 19.66
N CYS A 145 14.67 4.05 18.36
CA CYS A 145 14.52 2.95 17.43
C CYS A 145 15.86 2.49 16.84
N LYS A 146 15.86 1.33 16.20
CA LYS A 146 16.98 0.81 15.43
C LYS A 146 16.50 0.23 14.12
N ILE A 147 17.36 0.28 13.10
CA ILE A 147 17.12 -0.42 11.83
C ILE A 147 17.07 -1.91 12.11
N ARG A 148 15.91 -2.50 11.84
CA ARG A 148 15.68 -3.94 11.93
C ARG A 148 16.11 -4.64 10.65
N GLU A 149 15.78 -4.04 9.50
CA GLU A 149 16.08 -4.60 8.19
C GLU A 149 16.09 -3.49 7.13
N TRP A 150 16.84 -3.71 6.05
CA TRP A 150 16.81 -2.89 4.85
C TRP A 150 17.07 -3.75 3.60
N VAL A 151 16.54 -3.33 2.46
CA VAL A 151 16.77 -4.00 1.18
C VAL A 151 16.72 -3.00 0.03
N CYS A 152 17.46 -3.25 -1.04
CA CYS A 152 17.51 -2.40 -2.22
C CYS A 152 17.15 -3.19 -3.50
N THR A 153 16.63 -2.48 -4.49
CA THR A 153 16.26 -2.99 -5.82
C THR A 153 17.29 -2.65 -6.88
#